data_AF-A0A015KH06-F1
#
_entry.id   AF-A0A015KH06-F1
#
_cell.length_a   1.000
_cell.length_b   1.000
_cell.length_c   1.000
_cell.angle_alpha   90.00
_cell.angle_beta   90.00
_cell.angle_gamma   90.00
#
_symmetry.space_group_name_H-M   'P 1'
#
loop_
_entity.id
_entity.type
_entity.pdbx_description
1 polymer ?
#
loop_
_entity_poly.entity_id
_entity_poly.type
_entity_poly.pdbx_seq_one_letter_code
_entity_poly.pdbx_strand_id
1 'polypeptide(L)'
;MADILLPKLSQNLLDILNDEEYYDITIEVGNDPYIKIFRAHMVILHYRSPYLRRILSTNKKKNDGTLVHIKLPNISPEIFQIILR
;
A
#
# COMPACT_ATOMS: atom_id res chain seq x y z
N MET A 1 7.54 18.18 25.13
CA MET A 1 7.28 18.39 23.68
C MET A 1 7.52 17.13 22.86
N ALA A 2 8.66 16.43 23.00
CA ALA A 2 8.90 15.15 22.29
C ALA A 2 7.87 14.04 22.63
N ASP A 3 7.38 14.00 23.87
CA ASP A 3 6.43 12.97 24.36
C ASP A 3 5.08 12.96 23.63
N ILE A 4 4.66 14.09 23.03
CA ILE A 4 3.39 14.20 22.30
C ILE A 4 3.61 14.02 20.79
N LEU A 5 4.82 14.30 20.31
CA LEU A 5 5.14 14.28 18.89
C LEU A 5 5.06 12.87 18.31
N LEU A 6 5.68 11.88 18.96
CA LEU A 6 5.69 10.50 18.45
C LEU A 6 4.29 9.86 18.42
N PRO A 7 3.45 9.96 19.47
CA PRO A 7 2.08 9.49 19.41
C PRO A 7 1.27 10.17 18.30
N LYS A 8 1.43 11.49 18.13
CA LYS A 8 0.70 12.23 17.08
C LYS A 8 1.14 11.80 15.68
N LEU A 9 2.45 11.65 15.45
CA LEU A 9 2.98 11.14 14.17
C LEU A 9 2.51 9.71 13.89
N SER A 10 2.51 8.84 14.91
CA SER A 10 2.00 7.48 14.77
C SER A 10 0.52 7.47 14.40
N GLN A 11 -0.30 8.30 15.03
CA GLN A 11 -1.71 8.40 14.69
C GLN A 11 -1.90 8.92 13.26
N ASN A 12 -1.17 9.96 12.87
CA ASN A 12 -1.25 10.48 11.50
C ASN A 12 -0.84 9.43 10.46
N LEU A 13 0.14 8.58 10.76
CA LEU A 13 0.48 7.46 9.88
C LEU A 13 -0.65 6.43 9.79
N LEU A 14 -1.32 6.11 10.90
CA LEU A 14 -2.49 5.21 10.90
C LEU A 14 -3.65 5.82 10.12
N ASP A 15 -3.86 7.13 10.21
CA ASP A 15 -4.90 7.84 9.46
C ASP A 15 -4.62 7.71 7.95
N ILE A 16 -3.38 7.93 7.51
CA ILE A 16 -2.95 7.73 6.11
C ILE A 16 -3.17 6.28 5.66
N LEU A 17 -2.91 5.28 6.50
CA LEU A 17 -3.08 3.86 6.13
C LEU A 17 -4.53 3.47 5.85
N ASN A 18 -5.48 4.17 6.44
CA ASN A 18 -6.91 3.90 6.30
C ASN A 18 -7.60 4.89 5.36
N ASP A 19 -6.87 5.85 4.79
CA ASP A 19 -7.41 6.86 3.89
C ASP A 19 -7.68 6.28 2.49
N GLU A 20 -8.75 6.76 1.86
CA GLU A 20 -9.12 6.45 0.49
C GLU A 20 -9.08 7.68 -0.44
N GLU A 21 -8.59 8.84 0.02
CA GLU A 21 -8.58 10.10 -0.74
C GLU A 21 -7.29 10.28 -1.56
N TYR A 22 -6.12 10.08 -0.97
CA TYR A 22 -4.82 10.39 -1.61
C TYR A 22 -4.03 9.16 -2.07
N TYR A 23 -4.70 8.06 -2.39
CA TYR A 23 -4.04 6.84 -2.86
C TYR A 23 -3.42 7.05 -4.25
N ASP A 24 -2.21 6.54 -4.44
CA ASP A 24 -1.44 6.63 -5.69
C ASP A 24 -1.24 5.25 -6.35
N ILE A 25 -1.78 4.18 -5.73
CA ILE A 25 -1.74 2.82 -6.26
C ILE A 25 -3.01 2.02 -5.96
N THR A 26 -3.41 1.21 -6.94
CA THR A 26 -4.42 0.15 -6.82
C THR A 26 -3.76 -1.22 -6.91
N ILE A 27 -4.11 -2.14 -6.01
CA ILE A 27 -3.52 -3.46 -5.90
C ILE A 27 -4.63 -4.51 -5.93
N GLU A 28 -4.66 -5.30 -6.99
CA GLU A 28 -5.54 -6.47 -7.09
C GLU A 28 -4.84 -7.66 -6.43
N VAL A 29 -5.46 -8.26 -5.42
CA VAL A 29 -4.86 -9.31 -4.59
C VAL A 29 -5.74 -10.54 -4.60
N GLY A 30 -5.12 -11.70 -4.64
CA GLY A 30 -5.80 -12.99 -4.71
C GLY A 30 -6.03 -13.44 -6.14
N ASN A 31 -6.64 -14.61 -6.26
CA ASN A 31 -6.98 -15.22 -7.54
C ASN A 31 -8.46 -15.60 -7.54
N ASP A 32 -9.03 -15.79 -8.72
CA ASP A 32 -10.44 -16.16 -8.87
C ASP A 32 -10.81 -17.37 -7.99
N PRO A 33 -11.94 -17.33 -7.26
CA PRO A 33 -12.96 -16.25 -7.20
C PRO A 33 -12.71 -15.21 -6.09
N TYR A 34 -11.61 -15.30 -5.35
CA TYR A 34 -11.33 -14.51 -4.14
C TYR A 34 -10.35 -13.36 -4.42
N ILE A 35 -10.76 -12.48 -5.33
CA ILE A 35 -10.00 -11.27 -5.67
C ILE A 35 -10.53 -10.08 -4.85
N LYS A 36 -9.61 -9.31 -4.27
CA LYS A 36 -9.92 -8.03 -3.62
C LYS A 36 -9.03 -6.93 -4.14
N ILE A 37 -9.61 -5.75 -4.33
CA ILE A 37 -8.90 -4.55 -4.74
C ILE A 37 -8.59 -3.71 -3.50
N PHE A 38 -7.33 -3.30 -3.37
CA PHE A 38 -6.85 -2.42 -2.32
C PHE A 38 -6.39 -1.10 -2.94
N ARG A 39 -6.78 0.01 -2.30
CA ARG A 39 -6.22 1.34 -2.53
C ARG A 39 -5.20 1.62 -1.45
N ALA A 40 -4.02 2.12 -1.82
CA ALA A 40 -2.93 2.32 -0.88
C ALA A 40 -1.99 3.44 -1.35
N HIS A 41 -0.99 3.75 -0.51
CA HIS A 41 0.03 4.75 -0.78
C HIS A 41 1.40 4.09 -1.02
N MET A 42 2.01 4.35 -2.18
CA MET A 42 3.28 3.75 -2.60
C MET A 42 4.40 4.03 -1.59
N VAL A 43 4.44 5.23 -1.01
CA VAL A 43 5.45 5.61 -0.01
C VAL A 43 5.40 4.69 1.21
N ILE A 44 4.21 4.37 1.69
CA ILE A 44 4.00 3.45 2.81
C ILE A 44 4.48 2.05 2.43
N LEU A 45 3.99 1.53 1.32
CA LEU A 45 4.31 0.18 0.85
C LEU A 45 5.81 -0.01 0.61
N HIS A 46 6.49 1.03 0.11
CA HIS A 46 7.92 1.06 -0.14
C HIS A 46 8.74 0.82 1.13
N TYR A 47 8.30 1.36 2.27
CA TYR A 47 9.02 1.24 3.54
C TYR A 47 8.54 0.08 4.42
N ARG A 48 7.28 -0.36 4.27
CA ARG A 48 6.74 -1.49 5.05
C ARG A 48 7.20 -2.86 4.55
N SER A 49 7.52 -3.00 3.27
CA SER A 49 7.87 -4.32 2.71
C SER A 49 8.99 -4.24 1.67
N PRO A 50 10.14 -4.89 1.90
CA PRO A 50 11.18 -5.04 0.88
C PRO A 50 10.68 -5.72 -0.40
N TYR A 51 9.68 -6.61 -0.30
CA TYR A 51 9.05 -7.26 -1.44
C TYR A 51 8.28 -6.25 -2.30
N LEU A 52 7.39 -5.46 -1.68
CA LEU A 52 6.63 -4.42 -2.38
C LEU A 52 7.56 -3.33 -2.92
N ARG A 53 8.60 -2.95 -2.16
CA ARG A 53 9.64 -2.02 -2.61
C ARG A 53 10.24 -2.43 -3.96
N ARG A 54 10.57 -3.71 -4.13
CA ARG A 54 11.09 -4.24 -5.41
C ARG A 54 10.07 -4.15 -6.53
N ILE A 55 8.81 -4.54 -6.28
CA ILE A 55 7.72 -4.47 -7.26
C ILE A 55 7.48 -3.03 -7.72
N LEU A 56 7.38 -2.09 -6.79
CA LEU A 56 7.14 -0.67 -7.09
C LEU A 56 8.31 -0.04 -7.86
N SER A 57 9.55 -0.42 -7.54
CA SER A 57 10.75 0.08 -8.22
C SER A 57 10.80 -0.33 -9.69
N THR A 58 10.36 -1.55 -10.01
CA THR A 58 10.26 -2.04 -11.40
C THR A 58 9.16 -1.31 -12.18
N ASN A 59 8.04 -0.99 -11.52
CA ASN A 59 6.91 -0.29 -12.16
C ASN A 59 7.13 1.23 -12.32
N LYS A 60 8.04 1.84 -11.56
CA LYS A 60 8.35 3.28 -11.64
C LYS A 60 8.73 3.77 -13.04
N LYS A 61 9.28 2.90 -13.89
CA LYS A 61 9.68 3.22 -15.27
C LYS A 61 8.50 3.36 -16.25
N LYS A 62 7.28 2.99 -15.85
CA LYS A 62 6.08 2.99 -16.71
C LYS A 62 5.04 4.05 -16.31
N ASN A 63 5.33 4.89 -15.33
CA ASN A 63 4.37 5.84 -14.80
C ASN A 63 4.33 7.09 -15.70
N ASP A 64 3.37 7.11 -16.62
CA ASP A 64 3.05 8.20 -17.56
C ASP A 64 2.10 9.25 -16.98
N GLY A 65 1.88 9.22 -15.66
CA GLY A 65 0.87 10.02 -14.96
C GLY A 65 -0.41 9.24 -14.66
N THR A 66 -0.54 8.02 -15.17
CA THR A 66 -1.65 7.12 -14.81
C THR A 66 -1.44 6.51 -13.42
N LEU A 67 -2.53 6.41 -12.64
CA LEU A 67 -2.56 5.71 -11.35
C LEU A 67 -1.92 4.31 -11.47
N VAL A 68 -0.98 3.97 -10.58
CA VAL A 68 -0.26 2.70 -10.65
C VAL A 68 -1.22 1.54 -10.33
N HIS A 69 -1.19 0.48 -11.14
CA HIS A 69 -1.96 -0.74 -10.90
C HIS A 69 -1.04 -1.97 -10.90
N ILE A 70 -1.12 -2.80 -9.86
CA ILE A 70 -0.37 -4.06 -9.76
C ILE A 70 -1.28 -5.22 -9.36
N LYS A 71 -0.88 -6.44 -9.72
CA LYS A 71 -1.58 -7.68 -9.37
C LYS A 71 -0.70 -8.58 -8.52
N LEU A 72 -1.26 -9.15 -7.45
CA LEU A 72 -0.61 -10.06 -6.51
C LEU A 72 -1.45 -11.34 -6.35
N PRO A 73 -1.47 -12.23 -7.37
CA PRO A 73 -2.36 -13.40 -7.36
C PRO A 73 -1.97 -14.46 -6.32
N ASN A 74 -0.73 -14.43 -5.85
CA ASN A 74 -0.18 -15.43 -4.92
C ASN A 74 -0.31 -15.04 -3.44
N ILE A 75 -1.02 -13.95 -3.13
CA ILE A 75 -1.25 -13.47 -1.77
C ILE A 75 -2.75 -13.45 -1.54
N SER A 76 -3.22 -13.97 -0.40
CA SER A 76 -4.65 -13.88 -0.07
C SER A 76 -5.01 -12.44 0.36
N PRO A 77 -6.25 -11.98 0.08
CA PRO A 77 -6.71 -10.67 0.54
C PRO A 77 -6.52 -10.44 2.04
N GLU A 78 -6.74 -11.46 2.87
CA GLU A 78 -6.64 -11.39 4.32
C GLU A 78 -5.19 -11.16 4.77
N ILE A 79 -4.25 -11.88 4.17
CA ILE A 79 -2.81 -11.71 4.45
C ILE A 79 -2.37 -10.31 4.01
N PHE A 80 -2.83 -9.85 2.85
CA PHE A 80 -2.47 -8.52 2.36
C PHE A 80 -3.02 -7.39 3.23
N GLN A 81 -4.23 -7.55 3.77
CA GLN A 81 -4.80 -6.60 4.73
C GLN A 81 -3.93 -6.45 5.99
N ILE A 82 -3.29 -7.54 6.44
CA ILE A 82 -2.34 -7.51 7.56
C ILE A 82 -1.05 -6.80 7.16
N ILE A 83 -0.52 -7.03 5.95
CA ILE A 83 0.69 -6.36 5.45
C ILE A 83 0.48 -4.83 5.36
N LEU A 84 -0.74 -4.39 5.03
CA LEU A 84 -1.09 -2.97 4.96
C LEU A 84 -1.15 -2.29 6.34
N ARG A 85 -1.55 -3.01 7.39
CA ARG A 85 -1.75 -2.46 8.75
C ARG A 85 -0.50 -2.51 9.59
#